data_AF-A0A936Q0J2-F1
#
_entry.id   AF-A0A936Q0J2-F1
#
_cell.length_a   1.000
_cell.length_b   1.000
_cell.length_c   1.000
_cell.angle_alpha   90.00
_cell.angle_beta   90.00
_cell.angle_gamma   90.00
#
_symmetry.space_group_name_H-M   'P 1'
#
loop_
_entity.id
_entity.type
_entity.pdbx_description
1 polymer ?
#
loop_
_entity_poly.entity_id
_entity_poly.type
_entity_poly.pdbx_seq_one_letter_code
_entity_poly.pdbx_strand_id
1 'polypeptide(L)'
;MATPWFFIRCPACGRYWGEQGRFPPDGSLLTPCLNCGRDISIEFVVTSSGVLTIASVIDVATMRHGDWSPLLDARVHWREVN
;
A
#
# COMPACT_ATOMS: atom_id res chain seq x y z
N MET A 1 9.45 -10.73 -13.61
CA MET A 1 8.25 -10.04 -13.08
C MET A 1 8.72 -8.96 -12.12
N ALA A 2 8.41 -7.70 -12.39
CA ALA A 2 8.71 -6.61 -11.45
C ALA A 2 7.78 -6.74 -10.24
N THR A 3 8.32 -6.74 -9.03
CA THR A 3 7.52 -6.67 -7.80
C THR A 3 7.12 -5.22 -7.55
N PRO A 4 5.82 -4.92 -7.42
CA PRO A 4 5.37 -3.56 -7.13
C PRO A 4 5.93 -3.04 -5.81
N TRP A 5 6.17 -1.73 -5.78
CA TRP A 5 6.57 -0.96 -4.61
C TRP A 5 5.41 -0.06 -4.17
N PHE A 6 5.21 0.09 -2.87
CA PHE A 6 4.17 0.93 -2.32
C PHE A 6 4.69 1.75 -1.15
N PHE A 7 4.42 3.05 -1.14
CA PHE A 7 4.81 3.95 -0.04
C PHE A 7 3.61 4.27 0.84
N ILE A 8 3.61 3.72 2.04
CA ILE A 8 2.49 3.82 2.99
C ILE A 8 2.85 4.78 4.10
N ARG A 9 1.91 5.62 4.52
CA ARG A 9 2.02 6.47 5.71
C ARG A 9 1.24 5.84 6.86
N CYS A 10 1.91 5.57 7.96
CA CYS A 10 1.29 4.89 9.08
C CYS A 10 0.25 5.81 9.76
N PRO A 11 -1.03 5.40 9.90
CA PRO A 11 -2.04 6.20 10.62
C PRO A 11 -1.70 6.41 12.10
N ALA A 12 -0.96 5.49 12.72
CA ALA A 12 -0.63 5.56 14.13
C ALA A 12 0.56 6.49 14.44
N CYS A 13 1.65 6.40 13.66
CA CYS A 13 2.88 7.18 13.93
C CYS A 13 3.20 8.26 12.89
N GLY A 14 2.43 8.35 11.81
CA GLY A 14 2.57 9.36 10.75
C GLY A 14 3.82 9.20 9.86
N ARG A 15 4.67 8.19 10.11
CA ARG A 15 5.89 7.93 9.34
C ARG A 15 5.62 7.10 8.09
N TYR A 16 6.44 7.33 7.06
CA TYR A 16 6.40 6.58 5.82
C TYR A 16 7.27 5.32 5.90
N TRP A 17 6.88 4.29 5.15
CA TRP A 17 7.73 3.16 4.80
C TRP A 17 7.36 2.62 3.42
N GLY A 18 8.27 1.84 2.82
CA GLY A 18 8.05 1.17 1.56
C GLY A 18 7.76 -0.32 1.77
N GLU A 19 6.75 -0.83 1.08
CA GLU A 19 6.48 -2.28 0.96
C GLU A 19 6.80 -2.74 -0.45
N GLN A 20 7.57 -3.82 -0.56
CA GLN A 20 7.85 -4.50 -1.82
C GLN A 20 7.31 -5.92 -1.74
N GLY A 21 6.43 -6.29 -2.65
CA GLY A 21 5.77 -7.59 -2.53
C GLY A 21 5.07 -8.05 -3.79
N ARG A 22 4.43 -9.21 -3.69
CA ARG A 22 3.45 -9.65 -4.68
C ARG A 22 2.09 -9.09 -4.31
N PHE A 23 1.30 -8.80 -5.33
CA PHE A 23 -0.10 -8.44 -5.14
C PHE A 23 -0.85 -9.61 -4.46
N PRO A 24 -1.50 -9.39 -3.31
CA PRO A 24 -2.29 -10.44 -2.66
C PRO A 24 -3.51 -10.82 -3.51
N PRO A 25 -3.86 -12.10 -3.62
CA PRO A 25 -4.98 -12.56 -4.46
C PRO A 25 -6.35 -12.08 -3.95
N ASP A 26 -6.47 -11.81 -2.65
CA ASP A 26 -7.64 -11.26 -1.98
C ASP A 26 -7.67 -9.72 -1.99
N GLY A 27 -6.65 -9.06 -2.56
CA GLY A 27 -6.58 -7.60 -2.66
C GLY A 27 -6.28 -6.87 -1.36
N SER A 28 -5.96 -7.59 -0.27
CA SER A 28 -5.65 -7.01 1.03
C SER A 28 -4.31 -7.50 1.58
N LEU A 29 -3.59 -6.62 2.28
CA LEU A 29 -2.33 -6.93 2.94
C LEU A 29 -2.39 -6.47 4.39
N LEU A 30 -2.16 -7.41 5.32
CA LEU A 30 -1.91 -7.10 6.71
C LEU A 30 -0.40 -7.07 6.96
N THR A 31 0.14 -5.92 7.36
CA THR A 31 1.57 -5.74 7.60
C THR A 31 1.82 -4.87 8.84
N PRO A 32 2.84 -5.19 9.67
CA PRO A 32 3.23 -4.32 10.77
C PRO A 32 3.99 -3.09 10.26
N CYS A 33 3.66 -1.91 10.78
CA CYS A 33 4.44 -0.70 10.50
C CYS A 33 5.88 -0.86 11.01
N LEU A 34 6.86 -0.71 10.11
CA LEU A 34 8.28 -0.85 10.44
C LEU A 34 8.82 0.15 11.48
N ASN A 35 8.07 1.23 11.78
CA ASN A 35 8.46 2.26 12.72
C ASN A 35 7.90 2.05 14.14
N CYS A 36 6.64 1.62 14.26
CA CYS A 36 5.94 1.54 15.54
C CYS A 36 5.33 0.17 15.85
N GLY A 37 5.46 -0.80 14.95
CA GLY A 37 4.97 -2.17 15.13
C GLY A 37 3.45 -2.33 15.09
N ARG A 38 2.69 -1.28 14.76
CA ARG A 38 1.23 -1.35 14.65
C ARG A 38 0.82 -2.15 13.42
N ASP A 39 -0.14 -3.04 13.58
CA ASP A 39 -0.73 -3.78 12.47
C ASP A 39 -1.58 -2.86 11.59
N ILE A 40 -1.17 -2.75 10.33
CA ILE A 40 -1.81 -1.92 9.31
C ILE A 40 -2.41 -2.84 8.25
N SER A 41 -3.71 -2.66 7.98
CA SER A 41 -4.37 -3.24 6.83
C SER A 41 -4.25 -2.29 5.65
N ILE A 42 -3.87 -2.82 4.49
CA ILE A 42 -3.77 -2.10 3.23
C ILE A 42 -4.68 -2.81 2.24
N GLU A 43 -5.66 -2.08 1.72
CA GLU A 43 -6.53 -2.58 0.68
C GLU A 43 -6.10 -1.98 -0.65
N PHE A 44 -6.13 -2.80 -1.68
CA PHE A 44 -5.75 -2.42 -3.02
C PHE A 44 -6.93 -2.57 -3.98
N VAL A 45 -6.90 -1.78 -5.05
CA VAL A 45 -7.89 -1.83 -6.11
C VAL A 45 -7.20 -1.71 -7.46
N VAL A 46 -7.73 -2.44 -8.44
CA VAL A 46 -7.38 -2.24 -9.85
C VAL A 46 -8.42 -1.31 -10.45
N THR A 47 -7.99 -0.17 -10.98
CA THR A 47 -8.89 0.79 -11.62
C THR A 47 -9.48 0.21 -12.91
N SER A 48 -10.52 0.84 -13.45
CA SER A 48 -11.08 0.49 -14.76
C SER A 48 -10.07 0.57 -15.92
N SER A 49 -8.98 1.32 -15.73
CA SER A 49 -7.85 1.42 -16.65
C SER A 49 -6.77 0.34 -16.46
N GLY A 50 -6.99 -0.63 -15.57
CA GLY A 50 -6.05 -1.72 -15.30
C GLY A 50 -4.88 -1.33 -14.38
N VAL A 51 -4.94 -0.18 -13.72
CA VAL A 51 -3.85 0.29 -12.84
C VAL A 51 -4.09 -0.19 -11.42
N LEU A 52 -3.12 -0.90 -10.85
CA LEU A 52 -3.12 -1.26 -9.44
C LEU A 52 -2.79 -0.04 -8.56
N THR A 53 -3.64 0.28 -7.59
CA THR A 53 -3.44 1.33 -6.60
C THR A 53 -3.88 0.88 -5.21
N ILE A 54 -3.50 1.65 -4.19
CA ILE A 54 -4.05 1.49 -2.83
C ILE A 54 -5.41 2.17 -2.79
N ALA A 55 -6.39 1.48 -2.21
CA ALA A 55 -7.73 1.96 -1.91
C ALA A 55 -7.84 2.49 -0.48
N SER A 56 -7.20 1.81 0.48
CA SER A 56 -7.23 2.21 1.89
C SER A 56 -6.00 1.74 2.66
N VAL A 57 -5.68 2.47 3.73
CA VAL A 57 -4.64 2.14 4.72
C VAL A 57 -5.26 2.36 6.10
N ILE A 58 -5.30 1.34 6.96
CA ILE A 58 -6.05 1.39 8.22
C ILE A 58 -5.23 0.78 9.36
N ASP A 59 -5.13 1.48 10.49
CA ASP A 59 -4.68 0.88 11.75
C ASP A 59 -5.78 -0.05 12.28
N VAL A 60 -5.53 -1.35 12.30
CA VAL A 60 -6.51 -2.37 12.67
C VAL A 60 -7.00 -2.20 14.12
N ALA A 61 -6.15 -1.69 15.00
CA ALA A 61 -6.51 -1.53 16.41
C ALA A 61 -7.43 -0.32 16.66
N THR A 62 -7.30 0.73 15.86
CA THR A 62 -8.02 2.00 16.09
C THR A 62 -9.02 2.35 14.99
N MET A 63 -9.03 1.58 13.90
CA MET A 63 -9.79 1.87 12.67
C MET A 63 -9.45 3.25 12.07
N ARG A 64 -8.31 3.84 12.43
CA ARG A 64 -7.88 5.12 11.89
C ARG A 64 -7.35 4.94 10.48
N HIS A 65 -7.85 5.77 9.58
CA HIS A 65 -7.39 5.83 8.20
C HIS A 65 -6.04 6.55 8.13
N GLY A 66 -5.12 5.95 7.40
CA GLY A 66 -3.84 6.51 7.01
C GLY A 66 -3.86 7.02 5.57
N ASP A 67 -2.72 7.54 5.15
CA ASP A 67 -2.51 8.02 3.79
C ASP A 67 -1.49 7.11 3.07
N TRP A 68 -1.39 7.28 1.77
CA TRP A 68 -0.31 6.73 0.94
C TRP A 68 0.09 7.77 -0.10
N SER A 69 1.32 7.68 -0.60
CA SER A 69 1.82 8.62 -1.61
C SER A 69 2.30 7.88 -2.86
N PRO A 70 1.54 7.95 -3.98
CA PRO A 70 2.02 7.46 -5.26
C PRO A 70 3.15 8.33 -5.85
N LEU A 71 3.40 9.53 -5.30
CA LEU A 71 4.43 10.45 -5.76
C LEU A 71 5.81 10.19 -5.14
N LEU A 72 5.85 9.60 -3.93
CA LEU A 72 7.09 9.07 -3.35
C LEU A 72 7.50 7.75 -4.03
N ASP A 73 6.53 7.10 -4.67
CA ASP A 73 6.74 6.06 -5.67
C ASP A 73 7.11 6.67 -7.02
N ALA A 74 8.29 7.31 -7.10
CA ALA A 74 8.73 8.18 -8.20
C ALA A 74 8.78 7.55 -9.63
N ARG A 75 8.09 6.43 -9.91
CA ARG A 75 8.17 5.64 -11.15
C ARG A 75 6.85 5.02 -11.64
N VAL A 76 5.67 5.40 -11.12
CA VAL A 76 4.42 4.81 -11.62
C VAL A 76 3.98 5.40 -12.96
N HIS A 77 4.58 4.89 -14.03
CA HIS A 77 3.91 4.63 -15.30
C HIS A 77 3.87 3.11 -15.48
N TRP A 78 2.72 2.49 -15.18
CA TRP A 78 2.52 1.07 -15.46
C TRP A 78 2.08 0.87 -16.92
N ARG A 79 2.75 -0.04 -17.61
CA ARG A 79 2.26 -0.70 -18.82
C ARG A 79 2.33 -2.21 -18.57
N GLU A 80 1.20 -2.87 -18.69
CA GLU A 80 1.05 -4.32 -18.66
C GLU A 80 1.77 -4.96 -19.85
N VAL A 81 2.45 -6.08 -19.63
CA VAL A 81 3.00 -6.93 -20.70
C VAL A 81 2.44 -8.32 -20.49
N ASN A 82 1.69 -8.80 -21.49
CA ASN A 82 1.23 -10.20 -21.64
C ASN A 82 2.39 -11.19 -21.49
#